data_AF-A0A934HR48-F1
#
_entry.id   AF-A0A934HR48-F1
#
_cell.length_a   1.000
_cell.length_b   1.000
_cell.length_c   1.000
_cell.angle_alpha   90.00
_cell.angle_beta   90.00
_cell.angle_gamma   90.00
#
_symmetry.space_group_name_H-M   'P 1'
#
loop_
_entity.id
_entity.type
_entity.pdbx_description
1 polymer ?
#
loop_
_entity_poly.entity_id
_entity_poly.type
_entity_poly.pdbx_seq_one_letter_code
_entity_poly.pdbx_strand_id
1 'polypeptide(L)'
;MSIDLSNVSGDANKFVDQVTKGIGDIAQQLKVNKALVFNHTDKPVNFYVYNYADNLYWISAMHTLVAPGKVGAVAASGVSFKVHPGDNTEHQFLVEPGKAYLYHGPGSVEEVKE
;
A
#
# COMPACT_ATOMS: atom_id res chain seq x y z
N MET A 1 17.97 3.58 11.81
CA MET A 1 18.27 3.86 10.40
C MET A 1 16.96 4.34 9.77
N SER A 2 16.81 5.61 9.38
CA SER A 2 15.56 6.06 8.74
C SER A 2 15.50 5.50 7.33
N ILE A 3 14.43 4.79 6.99
CA ILE A 3 14.20 4.38 5.60
C ILE A 3 13.60 5.59 4.89
N ASP A 4 14.41 6.19 4.02
CA ASP A 4 13.97 7.27 3.17
C ASP A 4 13.08 6.71 2.04
N LEU A 5 11.78 6.65 2.31
CA LEU A 5 10.76 6.21 1.34
C LEU A 5 10.65 7.16 0.13
N SER A 6 11.25 8.36 0.17
CA SER A 6 11.26 9.27 -0.97
C SER A 6 12.19 8.80 -2.10
N ASN A 7 13.13 7.91 -1.78
CA ASN A 7 14.13 7.35 -2.70
C ASN A 7 13.80 5.92 -3.20
N VAL A 8 12.64 5.35 -2.86
CA VAL A 8 12.16 4.11 -3.51
C VAL A 8 11.59 4.48 -4.88
N SER A 9 12.48 4.73 -5.83
CA SER A 9 12.11 5.07 -7.20
C SER A 9 12.66 4.06 -8.19
N GLY A 10 11.76 3.50 -9.00
CA GLY A 10 12.09 2.95 -10.32
C GLY A 10 12.45 1.47 -10.39
N ASP A 11 12.47 0.72 -9.29
CA ASP A 11 12.76 -0.72 -9.35
C ASP A 11 12.00 -1.50 -8.27
N ALA A 12 11.05 -2.33 -8.71
CA ALA A 12 10.30 -3.23 -7.84
C ALA A 12 11.24 -4.17 -7.07
N ASN A 13 12.35 -4.61 -7.67
CA ASN A 13 13.29 -5.50 -7.00
C ASN A 13 14.01 -4.78 -5.86
N LYS A 14 14.34 -3.49 -6.03
CA LYS A 14 14.91 -2.70 -4.93
C LYS A 14 13.92 -2.47 -3.80
N PHE A 15 12.64 -2.28 -4.13
CA PHE A 15 11.59 -2.19 -3.12
C PHE A 15 11.46 -3.51 -2.35
N VAL A 16 11.36 -4.63 -3.05
CA VAL A 16 11.35 -5.97 -2.44
C VAL A 16 12.57 -6.17 -1.55
N ASP A 17 13.78 -5.94 -2.07
CA ASP A 17 15.02 -6.09 -1.31
C ASP A 17 15.05 -5.25 -0.02
N GLN A 18 14.58 -3.99 -0.08
CA GLN A 18 14.55 -3.10 1.08
C GLN A 18 13.51 -3.52 2.11
N VAL A 19 12.35 -3.99 1.63
CA VAL A 19 11.26 -4.49 2.47
C VAL A 19 11.68 -5.81 3.12
N THR A 20 12.15 -6.79 2.38
CA THR A 20 12.61 -8.09 2.88
C THR A 20 13.79 -7.97 3.87
N LYS A 21 14.68 -6.98 3.68
CA LYS A 21 15.81 -6.74 4.61
C LYS A 21 15.44 -5.91 5.84
N GLY A 22 14.25 -5.29 5.88
CA GLY A 22 13.95 -4.23 6.84
C GLY A 22 12.49 -4.08 7.23
N ILE A 23 11.61 -5.07 6.98
CA ILE A 23 10.17 -4.93 7.24
C ILE A 23 9.89 -4.66 8.71
N GLY A 24 10.68 -5.25 9.61
CA GLY A 24 10.61 -4.97 11.05
C GLY A 24 10.85 -3.49 11.38
N ASP A 25 11.81 -2.85 10.71
CA ASP A 25 12.13 -1.43 10.88
C ASP A 25 11.08 -0.52 10.21
N ILE A 26 10.54 -0.94 9.07
CA ILE A 26 9.44 -0.25 8.37
C ILE A 26 8.17 -0.28 9.22
N ALA A 27 7.79 -1.46 9.74
CA ALA A 27 6.62 -1.63 10.60
C ALA A 27 6.73 -0.82 11.89
N GLN A 28 7.92 -0.73 12.49
CA GLN A 28 8.19 0.14 13.64
C GLN A 28 8.07 1.63 13.29
N GLN A 29 8.52 2.05 12.11
CA GLN A 29 8.47 3.46 11.66
C GLN A 29 7.07 3.90 11.21
N LEU A 30 6.24 2.99 10.72
CA LEU A 30 4.93 3.29 10.14
C LEU A 30 3.86 3.73 11.15
N LYS A 31 4.13 3.68 12.47
CA LYS A 31 3.15 3.92 13.54
C LYS A 31 1.90 3.05 13.37
N VAL A 32 2.01 1.77 13.76
CA VAL A 32 0.99 0.73 14.08
C VAL A 32 -0.21 0.49 13.13
N ASN A 33 -0.69 1.42 12.30
CA ASN A 33 -1.89 1.25 11.46
C ASN A 33 -1.67 1.67 10.01
N LYS A 34 -0.52 1.33 9.41
CA LYS A 34 -0.26 1.61 7.99
C LYS A 34 0.34 0.41 7.27
N ALA A 35 0.00 0.26 6.00
CA ALA A 35 0.65 -0.62 5.04
C ALA A 35 1.37 0.21 3.96
N LEU A 36 2.33 -0.39 3.27
CA LEU A 36 2.97 0.22 2.10
C LEU A 36 2.46 -0.41 0.80
N VAL A 37 2.23 0.41 -0.21
CA VAL A 37 1.89 -0.04 -1.56
C VAL A 37 2.86 0.59 -2.55
N PHE A 38 3.60 -0.24 -3.27
CA PHE A 38 4.42 0.16 -4.40
C PHE A 38 3.61 0.08 -5.69
N ASN A 39 3.48 1.20 -6.39
CA ASN A 39 2.80 1.23 -7.69
C ASN A 39 3.77 0.78 -8.80
N HIS A 40 3.64 -0.48 -9.24
CA HIS A 40 4.43 -1.04 -10.33
C HIS A 40 3.82 -0.79 -11.72
N THR A 41 2.74 -0.01 -11.82
CA THR A 41 2.15 0.38 -13.10
C THR A 41 2.88 1.56 -13.73
N ASP A 42 2.57 1.83 -14.99
CA ASP A 42 3.09 2.95 -15.79
C ASP A 42 2.34 4.27 -15.57
N LYS A 43 1.26 4.26 -14.78
CA LYS A 43 0.40 5.42 -14.53
C LYS A 43 0.22 5.72 -13.04
N PRO A 44 -0.02 6.99 -12.65
CA PRO A 44 -0.39 7.29 -11.28
C PRO A 44 -1.68 6.57 -10.90
N VAL A 45 -1.74 6.07 -9.67
CA VAL A 45 -2.91 5.37 -9.13
C VAL A 45 -3.34 6.05 -7.84
N ASN A 46 -4.62 6.44 -7.76
CA ASN A 46 -5.20 6.94 -6.52
C ASN A 46 -5.77 5.75 -5.74
N PHE A 47 -5.20 5.42 -4.59
CA PHE A 47 -5.68 4.34 -3.74
C PHE A 47 -6.64 4.89 -2.69
N TYR A 48 -7.92 4.55 -2.78
CA TYR A 48 -8.91 4.85 -1.76
C TYR A 48 -8.96 3.72 -0.74
N VAL A 49 -8.87 4.05 0.53
CA VAL A 49 -8.76 3.09 1.63
C VAL A 49 -10.01 3.20 2.50
N TYR A 50 -10.60 2.06 2.83
CA TYR A 50 -11.81 1.94 3.64
C TYR A 50 -11.55 1.03 4.83
N ASN A 51 -12.27 1.25 5.93
CA ASN A 51 -12.23 0.31 7.05
C ASN A 51 -12.90 -1.00 6.62
N TYR A 52 -12.40 -2.14 7.12
CA TYR A 52 -12.94 -3.44 6.74
C TYR A 52 -14.44 -3.58 7.07
N ALA A 53 -14.88 -3.01 8.19
CA ALA A 53 -16.26 -3.08 8.69
C ALA A 53 -17.24 -2.10 8.00
N ASP A 54 -16.76 -1.18 7.16
CA ASP A 54 -17.63 -0.25 6.45
C ASP A 54 -18.38 -1.03 5.34
N ASN A 55 -19.64 -1.37 5.65
CA ASN A 55 -20.56 -2.08 4.75
C ASN A 55 -21.78 -1.22 4.36
N LEU A 56 -22.06 -0.11 5.08
CA LEU A 56 -23.27 0.71 4.89
C LEU A 56 -23.03 2.07 4.19
N TYR A 57 -21.90 2.73 4.45
CA TYR A 57 -21.52 3.99 3.80
C TYR A 57 -20.05 3.92 3.39
N TRP A 58 -19.79 3.92 2.08
CA TRP A 58 -18.45 3.80 1.51
C TRP A 58 -17.74 5.16 1.56
N ILE A 59 -17.35 5.58 2.76
CA ILE A 59 -16.55 6.79 2.98
C ILE A 59 -15.10 6.35 3.08
N SER A 60 -14.24 6.83 2.17
CA SER A 60 -12.82 6.50 2.26
C SER A 60 -12.24 7.09 3.54
N ALA A 61 -11.62 6.25 4.37
CA ALA A 61 -10.85 6.68 5.53
C ALA A 61 -9.64 7.54 5.11
N MET A 62 -9.06 7.23 3.96
CA MET A 62 -8.07 8.06 3.28
C MET A 62 -8.04 7.77 1.78
N HIS A 63 -7.39 8.64 1.03
CA HIS A 63 -6.91 8.33 -0.31
C HIS A 63 -5.47 8.79 -0.47
N THR A 64 -4.71 8.13 -1.34
CA THR A 64 -3.32 8.50 -1.63
C THR A 64 -3.00 8.30 -3.10
N LEU A 65 -2.49 9.36 -3.73
CA LEU A 65 -2.03 9.31 -5.11
C LEU A 65 -0.58 8.83 -5.14
N VAL A 66 -0.32 7.70 -5.80
CA VAL A 66 1.01 7.11 -5.90
C VAL A 66 1.44 7.10 -7.36
N ALA A 67 2.49 7.85 -7.66
CA ALA A 67 3.08 7.92 -8.99
C ALA A 67 3.68 6.57 -9.43
N PRO A 68 3.88 6.35 -10.74
CA PRO A 68 4.56 5.16 -11.26
C PRO A 68 5.91 4.92 -10.58
N GLY A 69 6.18 3.68 -10.18
CA GLY A 69 7.45 3.28 -9.57
C GLY A 69 7.76 3.94 -8.23
N LYS A 70 6.73 4.39 -7.50
CA LYS A 70 6.84 5.01 -6.17
C LYS A 70 6.05 4.23 -5.12
N VAL A 71 6.37 4.48 -3.85
CA VAL A 71 5.69 3.91 -2.69
C VAL A 71 4.72 4.93 -2.09
N GLY A 72 3.51 4.49 -1.78
CA GLY A 72 2.58 5.21 -0.92
C GLY A 72 2.32 4.44 0.37
N ALA A 73 2.04 5.18 1.45
CA ALA A 73 1.53 4.58 2.68
C ALA A 73 -0.01 4.65 2.67
N VAL A 74 -0.66 3.55 3.03
CA VAL A 74 -2.12 3.43 3.19
C VAL A 74 -2.47 3.09 4.63
N ALA A 75 -3.56 3.63 5.16
CA ALA A 75 -3.90 3.59 6.57
C ALA A 75 -5.42 3.65 6.77
N ALA A 76 -5.95 2.79 7.62
CA ALA A 76 -7.32 2.91 8.14
C ALA A 76 -7.37 2.31 9.56
N SER A 77 -8.58 2.19 10.13
CA SER A 77 -8.78 1.54 11.41
C SER A 77 -9.11 0.06 11.22
N GLY A 78 -8.58 -0.79 12.09
CA GLY A 78 -8.85 -2.24 12.10
C GLY A 78 -7.63 -3.10 11.81
N VAL A 79 -7.85 -4.42 11.77
CA VAL A 79 -6.81 -5.42 11.52
C VAL A 79 -6.43 -5.55 10.05
N SER A 80 -7.32 -5.12 9.15
CA SER A 80 -7.11 -5.07 7.71
C SER A 80 -7.92 -3.92 7.12
N PHE A 81 -7.51 -3.44 5.95
CA PHE A 81 -8.13 -2.34 5.22
C PHE A 81 -8.50 -2.80 3.82
N LYS A 82 -9.64 -2.33 3.30
CA LYS A 82 -10.01 -2.49 1.88
C LYS A 82 -9.38 -1.35 1.10
N VAL A 83 -8.66 -1.66 0.02
CA VAL A 83 -8.01 -0.68 -0.85
C VAL A 83 -8.57 -0.78 -2.26
N HIS A 84 -8.97 0.37 -2.80
CA HIS A 84 -9.58 0.52 -4.12
C HIS A 84 -8.63 1.33 -4.99
N PRO A 85 -8.04 0.71 -6.04
CA PRO A 85 -7.21 1.42 -6.99
C PRO A 85 -8.08 2.17 -8.01
N GLY A 86 -8.14 3.49 -7.89
CA GLY A 86 -9.02 4.36 -8.67
C GLY A 86 -10.47 4.26 -8.19
N ASP A 87 -11.38 4.74 -9.03
CA ASP A 87 -12.80 4.86 -8.67
C ASP A 87 -13.59 3.56 -8.90
N ASN A 88 -12.93 2.49 -9.34
CA ASN A 88 -13.56 1.19 -9.62
C ASN A 88 -13.48 0.26 -8.40
N THR A 89 -14.64 -0.21 -7.95
CA THR A 89 -14.78 -1.12 -6.80
C THR A 89 -14.52 -2.59 -7.12
N GLU A 90 -14.48 -2.98 -8.39
CA GLU A 90 -14.32 -4.38 -8.83
C GLU A 90 -12.92 -4.95 -8.58
N HIS A 91 -11.94 -4.10 -8.35
CA HIS A 91 -10.53 -4.49 -8.22
C HIS A 91 -9.96 -4.18 -6.83
N GLN A 92 -10.82 -4.21 -5.81
CA GLN A 92 -10.41 -4.02 -4.44
C GLN A 92 -9.49 -5.14 -3.95
N PHE A 93 -8.60 -4.80 -3.03
CA PHE A 93 -7.76 -5.77 -2.34
C PHE A 93 -7.67 -5.46 -0.85
N LEU A 94 -7.28 -6.47 -0.06
CA LEU A 94 -7.06 -6.30 1.36
C LEU A 94 -5.57 -6.07 1.63
N VAL A 95 -5.30 -5.13 2.52
CA VAL A 95 -3.97 -4.91 3.08
C VAL A 95 -4.03 -4.95 4.60
N GLU A 96 -2.92 -5.31 5.22
CA GLU A 96 -2.79 -5.36 6.67
C GLU A 96 -1.71 -4.37 7.14
N PRO A 97 -1.89 -3.75 8.32
CA PRO A 97 -0.86 -2.93 8.94
C PRO A 97 0.50 -3.65 9.03
N GLY A 98 1.58 -2.91 8.85
CA GLY A 98 2.95 -3.42 8.95
C GLY A 98 3.43 -4.23 7.75
N LYS A 99 2.56 -4.47 6.75
CA LYS A 99 2.91 -5.18 5.53
C LYS A 99 3.16 -4.25 4.35
N ALA A 100 3.81 -4.80 3.32
CA ALA A 100 4.12 -4.14 2.07
C ALA A 100 3.56 -4.93 0.89
N TYR A 101 3.12 -4.22 -0.15
CA TYR A 101 2.46 -4.80 -1.32
C TYR A 101 2.99 -4.20 -2.62
N LEU A 102 3.12 -5.01 -3.67
CA LEU A 102 3.30 -4.56 -5.05
C LEU A 102 1.95 -4.55 -5.75
N TYR A 103 1.59 -3.40 -6.31
CA TYR A 103 0.42 -3.25 -7.15
C TYR A 103 0.84 -3.29 -8.62
N HIS A 104 0.39 -4.31 -9.36
CA HIS A 104 0.71 -4.51 -10.78
C HIS A 104 -0.39 -4.00 -11.71
N GLY A 105 -1.54 -3.61 -11.16
CA GLY A 105 -2.68 -3.15 -11.94
C GLY A 105 -4.01 -3.73 -11.43
N PRO A 106 -5.12 -3.43 -12.11
CA PRO A 106 -6.45 -3.88 -11.70
C PRO A 106 -6.51 -5.39 -11.47
N GLY A 107 -6.92 -5.80 -10.26
CA GLY A 107 -7.03 -7.21 -9.88
C GLY A 107 -5.69 -7.93 -9.61
N SER A 108 -4.55 -7.22 -9.64
CA SER A 108 -3.23 -7.82 -9.46
C SER A 108 -2.42 -7.07 -8.40
N VAL A 109 -2.32 -7.71 -7.23
CA VAL A 109 -1.53 -7.24 -6.08
C VAL A 109 -0.78 -8.44 -5.47
N GLU A 110 0.44 -8.20 -5.04
CA GLU A 110 1.29 -9.20 -4.37
C GLU A 110 1.74 -8.66 -3.01
N GLU A 111 1.61 -9.46 -1.95
CA GLU A 111 2.24 -9.17 -0.67
C GLU A 111 3.74 -9.48 -0.76
N VAL A 112 4.58 -8.51 -0.38
CA VAL A 112 6.02 -8.74 -0.24
C VAL A 112 6.26 -9.53 1.03
N LYS A 113 6.69 -10.77 0.87
CA LYS A 113 7.05 -11.65 1.97
C LYS A 113 8.51 -11.45 2.36
N GLU A 114 8.79 -11.59 3.64
CA GLU A 114 10.15 -11.82 4.15
C GLU A 114 10.70 -13.18 3.69
#